data_AF-A0A0E9MVB7-F1
#
_entry.id   AF-A0A0E9MVB7-F1
#
_cell.length_a   1.000
_cell.length_b   1.000
_cell.length_c   1.000
_cell.angle_alpha   90.00
_cell.angle_beta   90.00
_cell.angle_gamma   90.00
#
_symmetry.space_group_name_H-M   'P 1'
#
loop_
_entity.id
_entity.type
_entity.pdbx_description
1 polymer ?
#
loop_
_entity_poly.entity_id
_entity_poly.type
_entity_poly.pdbx_seq_one_letter_code
_entity_poly.pdbx_strand_id
1 'polypeptide(L)'
;MSDLELLEKRWSELASKPKTKEEVRETLLLAKQIELERAKEYHGLIKELAELGIEIDTIWDLVNTKSKYPLAIPVLIKYLPLVSYARNKEGIVRALTVREAKGLAIPVLLETYLQLPNDNQDLKWVIGYAVKATIIKKQAAYIFPIVLNRENGLSRQMLVAALGKVKSDKVRAVLLQLVNDEDEVISAEAKKALRKSF
;
A
#
# COMPACT_ATOMS: atom_id res chain seq x y z
N MET A 1 -5.11 12.50 26.98
CA MET A 1 -5.02 11.36 26.06
C MET A 1 -6.27 11.35 25.21
N SER A 2 -6.16 11.18 23.90
CA SER A 2 -7.33 11.01 23.02
C SER A 2 -8.00 9.65 23.25
N ASP A 3 -9.25 9.49 22.83
CA ASP A 3 -9.95 8.20 22.89
C ASP A 3 -9.17 7.10 22.16
N LEU A 4 -8.56 7.44 21.02
CA LEU A 4 -7.69 6.55 20.25
C LEU A 4 -6.46 6.12 21.06
N GLU A 5 -5.78 7.04 21.73
CA GLU A 5 -4.59 6.73 22.55
C GLU A 5 -4.93 5.79 23.72
N LEU A 6 -6.10 5.95 24.33
CA LEU A 6 -6.56 5.06 25.40
C LEU A 6 -6.83 3.65 24.88
N LEU A 7 -7.49 3.53 23.73
CA LEU A 7 -7.77 2.26 23.08
C LEU A 7 -6.48 1.55 22.65
N GLU A 8 -5.55 2.27 22.01
CA GLU A 8 -4.26 1.73 21.55
C GLU A 8 -3.40 1.24 22.73
N LYS A 9 -3.36 2.01 23.82
CA LYS A 9 -2.66 1.59 25.03
C LYS A 9 -3.23 0.28 25.58
N ARG A 10 -4.55 0.20 25.75
CA ARG A 10 -5.21 -1.01 26.27
C ARG A 10 -5.01 -2.20 25.33
N TRP A 11 -5.11 -2.00 24.02
CA TRP A 11 -4.85 -3.03 23.04
C TRP A 11 -3.40 -3.55 23.14
N SER A 12 -2.41 -2.66 23.28
CA SER A 12 -1.00 -3.05 23.40
C SER A 12 -0.71 -3.87 24.67
N GLU A 13 -1.38 -3.56 25.78
CA GLU A 13 -1.25 -4.31 27.04
C GLU A 13 -1.70 -5.78 26.88
N LEU A 14 -2.79 -6.00 26.15
CA LEU A 14 -3.40 -7.32 25.99
C LEU A 14 -2.85 -8.12 24.81
N ALA A 15 -2.64 -7.46 23.66
CA ALA A 15 -2.32 -8.13 22.39
C ALA A 15 -0.97 -8.84 22.40
N SER A 16 -0.02 -8.39 23.23
CA SER A 16 1.32 -8.97 23.28
C SER A 16 1.31 -10.43 23.78
N LYS A 17 0.46 -10.76 24.76
CA LYS A 17 0.32 -12.10 25.36
C LYS A 17 -1.07 -12.28 26.00
N PRO A 18 -2.15 -12.46 25.23
CA PRO A 18 -3.45 -12.77 25.80
C PRO A 18 -3.40 -14.16 26.46
N LYS A 19 -3.88 -14.27 27.70
CA LYS A 19 -3.85 -15.50 28.51
C LYS A 19 -5.18 -16.23 28.53
N THR A 20 -6.27 -15.52 28.24
CA THR A 20 -7.65 -16.04 28.31
C THR A 20 -8.41 -15.83 27.00
N LYS A 21 -9.51 -16.58 26.81
CA LYS A 21 -10.40 -16.39 25.65
C LYS A 21 -11.08 -15.02 25.70
N GLU A 22 -11.36 -14.53 26.91
CA GLU A 22 -11.93 -13.23 27.19
C GLU A 22 -10.98 -12.11 26.75
N GLU A 23 -9.70 -12.20 27.09
CA GLU A 23 -8.68 -11.23 26.64
C GLU A 23 -8.47 -11.26 25.12
N VAL A 24 -8.55 -12.44 24.49
CA VAL A 24 -8.55 -12.53 23.01
C VAL A 24 -9.75 -11.79 22.43
N ARG A 25 -10.95 -12.00 22.97
CA ARG A 25 -12.17 -11.32 22.53
C ARG A 25 -12.08 -9.82 22.74
N GLU A 26 -11.56 -9.37 23.89
CA GLU A 26 -11.34 -7.96 24.20
C GLU A 26 -10.37 -7.33 23.19
N THR A 27 -9.25 -8.01 22.88
CA THR A 27 -8.27 -7.54 21.90
C THR A 27 -8.89 -7.33 20.51
N LEU A 28 -9.79 -8.23 20.08
CA LEU A 28 -10.51 -8.09 18.81
C LEU A 28 -11.50 -6.91 18.83
N LEU A 29 -12.21 -6.71 19.93
CA LEU A 29 -13.13 -5.58 20.09
C LEU A 29 -12.38 -4.24 20.09
N LEU A 30 -11.25 -4.16 20.81
CA LEU A 30 -10.38 -2.99 20.83
C LEU A 30 -9.80 -2.70 19.45
N ALA A 31 -9.34 -3.72 18.72
CA ALA A 31 -8.86 -3.55 17.35
C ALA A 31 -9.94 -2.93 16.46
N LYS A 32 -11.18 -3.42 16.54
CA LYS A 32 -12.31 -2.86 15.80
C LYS A 32 -12.60 -1.40 16.20
N GLN A 33 -12.58 -1.10 17.49
CA GLN A 33 -12.80 0.27 17.98
C GLN A 33 -11.71 1.23 17.51
N ILE A 34 -10.44 0.82 17.57
CA ILE A 34 -9.31 1.59 17.05
C ILE A 34 -9.49 1.87 15.55
N GLU A 35 -9.91 0.88 14.77
CA GLU A 35 -10.15 1.04 13.34
C GLU A 35 -11.30 2.03 13.05
N LEU A 36 -12.39 1.98 13.82
CA LEU A 36 -13.49 2.94 13.72
C LEU A 36 -13.07 4.36 14.12
N GLU A 37 -12.27 4.51 15.19
CA GLU A 37 -11.75 5.81 15.60
C GLU A 37 -10.83 6.40 14.52
N ARG A 38 -9.94 5.58 13.93
CA ARG A 38 -9.11 6.01 12.81
C ARG A 38 -9.92 6.34 11.56
N ALA A 39 -11.08 5.70 11.36
CA ALA A 39 -11.95 5.96 10.21
C ALA A 39 -12.54 7.38 10.20
N LYS A 40 -12.62 8.04 11.37
CA LYS A 40 -13.06 9.43 11.49
C LYS A 40 -12.20 10.39 10.66
N GLU A 41 -10.90 10.10 10.48
CA GLU A 41 -9.98 10.91 9.67
C GLU A 41 -10.44 11.05 8.21
N TYR A 42 -11.04 10.01 7.66
CA TYR A 42 -11.51 9.96 6.27
C TYR A 42 -13.03 9.85 6.17
N HIS A 43 -13.78 10.45 7.09
CA HIS A 43 -15.26 10.42 7.04
C HIS A 43 -15.84 10.93 5.70
N GLY A 44 -15.17 11.90 5.05
CA GLY A 44 -15.55 12.37 3.71
C GLY A 44 -15.47 11.29 2.63
N LEU A 45 -14.47 10.40 2.71
CA LEU A 45 -14.32 9.24 1.81
C LEU A 45 -15.53 8.31 1.97
N ILE A 46 -15.89 7.98 3.21
CA ILE A 46 -17.03 7.09 3.52
C ILE A 46 -18.32 7.67 2.94
N LYS A 47 -18.56 8.98 3.15
CA LYS A 47 -19.73 9.66 2.61
C LYS A 47 -19.78 9.63 1.08
N GLU A 48 -18.67 9.95 0.40
CA GLU A 48 -18.61 9.91 -1.07
C GLU A 48 -18.81 8.50 -1.63
N LEU A 49 -18.36 7.45 -0.92
CA LEU A 49 -18.63 6.07 -1.30
C LEU A 49 -20.11 5.69 -1.11
N ALA A 50 -20.75 6.12 -0.02
CA ALA A 50 -22.17 5.89 0.22
C ALA A 50 -23.04 6.55 -0.87
N GLU A 51 -22.69 7.76 -1.33
CA GLU A 51 -23.35 8.42 -2.46
C GLU A 51 -23.26 7.62 -3.78
N LEU A 52 -22.25 6.73 -3.90
CA LEU A 52 -22.06 5.80 -5.02
C LEU A 52 -22.69 4.41 -4.75
N GLY A 53 -23.41 4.24 -3.65
CA GLY A 53 -24.02 2.99 -3.23
C GLY A 53 -23.04 1.97 -2.64
N ILE A 54 -21.90 2.42 -2.14
CA ILE A 54 -20.84 1.59 -1.53
C ILE A 54 -20.76 1.91 -0.04
N GLU A 55 -21.44 1.08 0.76
CA GLU A 55 -21.46 1.22 2.22
C GLU A 55 -20.26 0.51 2.85
N ILE A 56 -19.49 1.24 3.66
CA ILE A 56 -18.37 0.71 4.46
C ILE A 56 -18.34 1.37 5.85
N ASP A 57 -17.94 0.61 6.86
CA ASP A 57 -17.61 1.14 8.19
C ASP A 57 -16.17 1.67 8.17
N THR A 58 -15.27 0.94 7.51
CA THR A 58 -13.85 1.30 7.39
C THR A 58 -13.31 0.91 6.02
N ILE A 59 -12.14 1.45 5.65
CA ILE A 59 -11.48 1.06 4.40
C ILE A 59 -11.18 -0.45 4.30
N TRP A 60 -11.05 -1.14 5.44
CA TRP A 60 -10.77 -2.58 5.48
C TRP A 60 -11.93 -3.42 4.95
N ASP A 61 -13.15 -2.88 4.89
CA ASP A 61 -14.28 -3.56 4.26
C ASP A 61 -14.05 -3.71 2.75
N LEU A 62 -13.48 -2.70 2.08
CA LEU A 62 -13.06 -2.80 0.68
C LEU A 62 -11.87 -3.74 0.48
N VAL A 63 -10.97 -3.82 1.46
CA VAL A 63 -9.83 -4.75 1.39
C VAL A 63 -10.28 -6.21 1.51
N ASN A 64 -11.27 -6.47 2.36
CA ASN A 64 -11.72 -7.81 2.70
C ASN A 64 -12.92 -8.28 1.87
N THR A 65 -13.57 -7.40 1.11
CA THR A 65 -14.69 -7.77 0.26
C THR A 65 -14.26 -8.57 -0.97
N LYS A 66 -15.17 -9.44 -1.44
CA LYS A 66 -15.05 -10.13 -2.73
C LYS A 66 -15.71 -9.36 -3.87
N SER A 67 -16.53 -8.36 -3.55
CA SER A 67 -17.26 -7.55 -4.52
C SER A 67 -16.33 -6.58 -5.23
N LYS A 68 -16.60 -6.32 -6.50
CA LYS A 68 -15.87 -5.30 -7.26
C LYS A 68 -16.41 -3.91 -6.92
N TYR A 69 -15.53 -2.93 -6.86
CA TYR A 69 -15.87 -1.54 -6.53
C TYR A 69 -15.20 -0.53 -7.48
N PRO A 70 -15.42 -0.63 -8.82
CA PRO A 70 -14.77 0.28 -9.78
C PRO A 70 -15.07 1.76 -9.50
N LEU A 71 -16.27 2.07 -9.01
CA LEU A 71 -16.68 3.43 -8.67
C LEU A 71 -15.92 4.02 -7.47
N ALA A 72 -15.37 3.17 -6.59
CA ALA A 72 -14.58 3.64 -5.45
C ALA A 72 -13.18 4.14 -5.86
N ILE A 73 -12.63 3.67 -7.00
CA ILE A 73 -11.23 3.93 -7.37
C ILE A 73 -10.88 5.43 -7.43
N PRO A 74 -11.67 6.30 -8.09
CA PRO A 74 -11.38 7.73 -8.11
C PRO A 74 -11.42 8.37 -6.72
N VAL A 75 -12.35 7.93 -5.86
CA VAL A 75 -12.48 8.42 -4.47
C VAL A 75 -11.26 8.00 -3.66
N LEU A 76 -10.84 6.74 -3.73
CA LEU A 76 -9.64 6.24 -3.05
C LEU A 76 -8.37 6.98 -3.46
N ILE A 77 -8.21 7.27 -4.76
CA ILE A 77 -7.09 8.08 -5.29
C ILE A 77 -7.12 9.50 -4.70
N LYS A 78 -8.29 10.13 -4.65
CA LYS A 78 -8.48 11.49 -4.11
C LYS A 78 -8.11 11.58 -2.63
N TYR A 79 -8.45 10.56 -1.82
CA TYR A 79 -8.27 10.61 -0.37
C TYR A 79 -6.94 10.06 0.13
N LEU A 80 -6.21 9.26 -0.65
CA LEU A 80 -4.88 8.74 -0.27
C LEU A 80 -3.90 9.83 0.26
N PRO A 81 -3.75 11.00 -0.37
CA PRO A 81 -2.85 12.04 0.14
C PRO A 81 -3.39 12.76 1.39
N LEU A 82 -4.68 12.62 1.72
CA LEU A 82 -5.35 13.37 2.78
C LEU A 82 -5.31 12.66 4.15
N VAL A 83 -5.04 11.36 4.17
CA VAL A 83 -4.94 10.58 5.41
C VAL A 83 -3.52 10.65 5.99
N SER A 84 -3.39 10.80 7.30
CA SER A 84 -2.13 10.89 8.03
C SER A 84 -1.77 9.59 8.74
N TYR A 85 -2.77 8.87 9.29
CA TYR A 85 -2.51 7.60 9.95
C TYR A 85 -1.92 6.57 8.97
N ALA A 86 -0.76 6.00 9.31
CA ALA A 86 -0.09 5.01 8.47
C ALA A 86 -1.00 3.80 8.15
N ARG A 87 -1.81 3.37 9.13
CA ARG A 87 -2.78 2.28 8.93
C ARG A 87 -3.88 2.63 7.92
N ASN A 88 -4.34 3.88 7.90
CA ASN A 88 -5.34 4.36 6.96
C ASN A 88 -4.76 4.46 5.55
N LYS A 89 -3.55 5.02 5.41
CA LYS A 89 -2.79 5.00 4.15
C LYS A 89 -2.63 3.57 3.63
N GLU A 90 -2.20 2.64 4.48
CA GLU A 90 -2.05 1.22 4.11
C GLU A 90 -3.36 0.63 3.60
N GLY A 91 -4.47 0.85 4.32
CA GLY A 91 -5.80 0.38 3.94
C GLY A 91 -6.23 0.89 2.56
N ILE A 92 -6.05 2.19 2.28
CA ILE A 92 -6.38 2.78 0.97
C ILE A 92 -5.48 2.21 -0.13
N VAL A 93 -4.17 2.08 0.10
CA VAL A 93 -3.23 1.49 -0.86
C VAL A 93 -3.61 0.04 -1.19
N ARG A 94 -4.00 -0.74 -0.17
CA ARG A 94 -4.47 -2.12 -0.36
C ARG A 94 -5.80 -2.18 -1.12
N ALA A 95 -6.74 -1.30 -0.83
CA ALA A 95 -7.99 -1.20 -1.58
C ALA A 95 -7.76 -0.78 -3.05
N LEU A 96 -6.69 -0.04 -3.34
CA LEU A 96 -6.25 0.27 -4.70
C LEU A 96 -5.53 -0.90 -5.40
N THR A 97 -5.29 -2.03 -4.73
CA THR A 97 -4.58 -3.19 -5.29
C THR A 97 -5.53 -4.12 -6.05
N VAL A 98 -6.38 -3.54 -6.90
CA VAL A 98 -7.41 -4.25 -7.68
C VAL A 98 -7.26 -3.96 -9.18
N ARG A 99 -7.89 -4.80 -10.03
CA ARG A 99 -7.73 -4.69 -11.50
C ARG A 99 -8.30 -3.39 -12.04
N GLU A 100 -9.37 -2.90 -11.42
CA GLU A 100 -10.09 -1.68 -11.74
C GLU A 100 -9.20 -0.43 -11.56
N ALA A 101 -8.18 -0.49 -10.70
CA ALA A 101 -7.21 0.59 -10.48
C ALA A 101 -6.03 0.60 -11.47
N LYS A 102 -5.99 -0.38 -12.40
CA LYS A 102 -4.86 -0.57 -13.32
C LYS A 102 -4.63 0.67 -14.18
N GLY A 103 -3.44 1.26 -14.06
CA GLY A 103 -3.03 2.46 -14.78
C GLY A 103 -3.61 3.77 -14.27
N LEU A 104 -4.47 3.75 -13.24
CA LEU A 104 -5.11 4.94 -12.68
C LEU A 104 -4.38 5.45 -11.43
N ALA A 105 -4.02 4.55 -10.52
CA ALA A 105 -3.48 4.92 -9.20
C ALA A 105 -1.95 5.18 -9.18
N ILE A 106 -1.23 4.87 -10.25
CA ILE A 106 0.25 4.91 -10.24
C ILE A 106 0.82 6.27 -9.81
N PRO A 107 0.37 7.42 -10.33
CA PRO A 107 0.94 8.71 -9.93
C PRO A 107 0.82 8.97 -8.42
N VAL A 108 -0.37 8.82 -7.85
CA VAL A 108 -0.61 9.07 -6.42
C VAL A 108 0.11 8.06 -5.52
N LEU A 109 0.24 6.80 -5.96
CA LEU A 109 0.99 5.78 -5.24
C LEU A 109 2.48 6.14 -5.17
N LEU A 110 3.09 6.55 -6.28
CA LEU A 110 4.51 6.92 -6.30
C LEU A 110 4.77 8.23 -5.56
N GLU A 111 3.87 9.20 -5.63
CA GLU A 111 3.95 10.42 -4.81
C GLU A 111 3.89 10.09 -3.32
N THR A 112 2.94 9.25 -2.90
CA THR A 112 2.84 8.79 -1.51
C THR A 112 4.12 8.06 -1.07
N TYR A 113 4.69 7.21 -1.94
CA TYR A 113 5.95 6.53 -1.66
C TYR A 113 7.10 7.52 -1.39
N LEU A 114 7.21 8.58 -2.19
CA LEU A 114 8.28 9.58 -2.08
C LEU A 114 8.13 10.48 -0.85
N GLN A 115 6.91 10.73 -0.40
CA GLN A 115 6.65 11.53 0.81
C GLN A 115 6.91 10.75 2.11
N LEU A 116 6.97 9.41 2.06
CA LEU A 116 7.22 8.61 3.25
C LEU A 116 8.70 8.67 3.68
N PRO A 117 8.97 8.78 4.99
CA PRO A 117 10.30 8.60 5.55
C PRO A 117 10.97 7.28 5.12
N ASN A 118 12.30 7.28 5.02
CA ASN A 118 13.04 6.09 4.58
C ASN A 118 13.01 4.94 5.60
N ASP A 119 12.71 5.18 6.86
CA ASP A 119 12.52 4.13 7.86
C ASP A 119 11.14 3.44 7.76
N ASN A 120 10.17 4.02 7.04
CA ASN A 120 8.85 3.43 6.79
C ASN A 120 8.87 2.40 5.64
N GLN A 121 9.77 1.42 5.74
CA GLN A 121 10.02 0.42 4.71
C GLN A 121 8.78 -0.44 4.42
N ASP A 122 7.99 -0.78 5.45
CA ASP A 122 6.81 -1.64 5.32
C ASP A 122 5.72 -0.99 4.44
N LEU A 123 5.35 0.27 4.72
CA LEU A 123 4.33 0.95 3.91
C LEU A 123 4.85 1.24 2.50
N LYS A 124 6.13 1.62 2.35
CA LYS A 124 6.77 1.77 1.04
C LYS A 124 6.73 0.46 0.24
N TRP A 125 6.95 -0.68 0.89
CA TRP A 125 6.83 -1.99 0.26
C TRP A 125 5.40 -2.31 -0.18
N VAL A 126 4.40 -2.02 0.66
CA VAL A 126 2.95 -2.17 0.33
C VAL A 126 2.58 -1.32 -0.88
N ILE A 127 3.08 -0.08 -0.96
CA ILE A 127 2.89 0.78 -2.14
C ILE A 127 3.55 0.18 -3.38
N GLY A 128 4.78 -0.33 -3.26
CA GLY A 128 5.46 -1.02 -4.36
C GLY A 128 4.66 -2.25 -4.84
N TYR A 129 4.03 -2.98 -3.93
CA TYR A 129 3.16 -4.10 -4.27
C TYR A 129 1.91 -3.64 -5.04
N ALA A 130 1.26 -2.57 -4.59
CA ALA A 130 0.12 -1.96 -5.30
C ALA A 130 0.51 -1.49 -6.71
N VAL A 131 1.67 -0.85 -6.86
CA VAL A 131 2.24 -0.45 -8.16
C VAL A 131 2.46 -1.67 -9.05
N LYS A 132 3.11 -2.72 -8.54
CA LYS A 132 3.29 -3.98 -9.28
C LYS A 132 1.96 -4.56 -9.74
N ALA A 133 0.92 -4.54 -8.92
CA ALA A 133 -0.38 -5.07 -9.29
C ALA A 133 -1.02 -4.27 -10.45
N THR A 134 -0.91 -2.95 -10.41
CA THR A 134 -1.70 -2.01 -11.22
C THR A 134 -0.95 -1.33 -12.38
N ILE A 135 0.37 -1.54 -12.53
CA ILE A 135 1.16 -0.87 -13.57
C ILE A 135 0.74 -1.22 -15.01
N ILE A 136 0.85 -0.25 -15.92
CA ILE A 136 0.79 -0.43 -17.38
C ILE A 136 2.08 0.05 -18.06
N LYS A 137 2.34 -0.44 -19.28
CA LYS A 137 3.59 -0.23 -20.02
C LYS A 137 4.04 1.23 -20.09
N LYS A 138 3.12 2.17 -20.35
CA LYS A 138 3.42 3.60 -20.50
C LYS A 138 3.94 4.28 -19.22
N GLN A 139 3.77 3.65 -18.05
CA GLN A 139 4.11 4.20 -16.74
C GLN A 139 5.41 3.66 -16.16
N ALA A 140 6.05 2.66 -16.81
CA ALA A 140 7.27 2.06 -16.29
C ALA A 140 8.39 3.10 -16.06
N ALA A 141 8.46 4.13 -16.90
CA ALA A 141 9.45 5.19 -16.77
C ALA A 141 9.34 5.99 -15.45
N TYR A 142 8.16 6.06 -14.83
CA TYR A 142 7.97 6.76 -13.55
C TYR A 142 8.70 6.07 -12.39
N ILE A 143 9.01 4.78 -12.54
CA ILE A 143 9.63 3.97 -11.50
C ILE A 143 11.17 4.05 -11.54
N PHE A 144 11.75 4.38 -12.71
CA PHE A 144 13.20 4.39 -12.92
C PHE A 144 13.99 5.20 -11.90
N PRO A 145 13.66 6.48 -11.62
CA PRO A 145 14.43 7.25 -10.64
C PRO A 145 14.35 6.66 -9.23
N ILE A 146 13.25 5.97 -8.90
CA ILE A 146 13.04 5.39 -7.57
C ILE A 146 13.88 4.13 -7.39
N VAL A 147 13.86 3.23 -8.38
CA VAL A 147 14.62 1.97 -8.30
C VAL A 147 16.13 2.18 -8.45
N LEU A 148 16.56 3.25 -9.10
CA LEU A 148 17.98 3.57 -9.24
C LEU A 148 18.54 4.34 -8.04
N ASN A 149 17.70 5.01 -7.24
CA ASN A 149 18.15 5.69 -6.02
C ASN A 149 18.31 4.69 -4.86
N ARG A 150 19.56 4.33 -4.53
CA ARG A 150 19.90 3.39 -3.46
C ARG A 150 19.45 3.83 -2.06
N GLU A 151 19.23 5.12 -1.82
CA GLU A 151 18.75 5.63 -0.52
C GLU A 151 17.35 5.11 -0.17
N ASN A 152 16.58 4.65 -1.16
CA ASN A 152 15.29 4.01 -0.94
C ASN A 152 15.41 2.60 -0.31
N GLY A 153 16.61 2.03 -0.24
CA GLY A 153 16.88 0.75 0.42
C GLY A 153 16.08 -0.42 -0.19
N LEU A 154 15.64 -1.34 0.67
CA LEU A 154 14.92 -2.57 0.29
C LEU A 154 13.51 -2.31 -0.23
N SER A 155 12.87 -1.19 0.10
CA SER A 155 11.54 -0.86 -0.41
C SER A 155 11.48 -0.75 -1.94
N ARG A 156 12.64 -0.57 -2.61
CA ARG A 156 12.76 -0.65 -4.07
C ARG A 156 12.38 -2.00 -4.65
N GLN A 157 12.52 -3.10 -3.88
CA GLN A 157 12.35 -4.47 -4.36
C GLN A 157 11.04 -4.66 -5.13
N MET A 158 9.92 -4.14 -4.59
CA MET A 158 8.63 -4.34 -5.22
C MET A 158 8.42 -3.53 -6.49
N LEU A 159 9.08 -2.38 -6.59
CA LEU A 159 9.11 -1.56 -7.79
C LEU A 159 9.99 -2.20 -8.87
N VAL A 160 11.11 -2.84 -8.51
CA VAL A 160 11.90 -3.67 -9.44
C VAL A 160 11.07 -4.85 -9.96
N ALA A 161 10.33 -5.52 -9.09
CA ALA A 161 9.40 -6.57 -9.48
C ALA A 161 8.27 -6.07 -10.40
N ALA A 162 7.84 -4.82 -10.26
CA ALA A 162 6.85 -4.18 -11.13
C ALA A 162 7.40 -3.97 -12.56
N LEU A 163 8.67 -3.58 -12.69
CA LEU A 163 9.36 -3.49 -13.98
C LEU A 163 9.37 -4.84 -14.71
N GLY A 164 9.48 -5.95 -13.98
CA GLY A 164 9.35 -7.31 -14.50
C GLY A 164 7.97 -7.71 -15.06
N LYS A 165 7.02 -6.77 -15.15
CA LYS A 165 5.73 -6.95 -15.84
C LYS A 165 5.65 -6.18 -17.16
N VAL A 166 6.69 -5.42 -17.52
CA VAL A 166 6.66 -4.50 -18.65
C VAL A 166 7.76 -4.85 -19.66
N LYS A 167 7.36 -5.33 -20.84
CA LYS A 167 8.27 -5.58 -21.97
C LYS A 167 8.63 -4.27 -22.68
N SER A 168 9.87 -3.83 -22.52
CA SER A 168 10.42 -2.59 -23.10
C SER A 168 11.95 -2.61 -23.03
N ASP A 169 12.64 -2.17 -24.07
CA ASP A 169 14.11 -2.11 -24.07
C ASP A 169 14.65 -1.17 -22.99
N LYS A 170 13.94 -0.06 -22.71
CA LYS A 170 14.28 0.83 -21.59
C LYS A 170 14.18 0.13 -20.24
N VAL A 171 13.16 -0.70 -20.05
CA VAL A 171 13.00 -1.50 -18.82
C VAL A 171 14.11 -2.53 -18.73
N ARG A 172 14.43 -3.22 -19.83
CA ARG A 172 15.54 -4.17 -19.89
C ARG A 172 16.86 -3.52 -19.50
N ALA A 173 17.16 -2.34 -20.04
CA ALA A 173 18.38 -1.60 -19.73
C ALA A 173 18.47 -1.25 -18.24
N VAL A 174 17.39 -0.75 -17.63
CA VAL A 174 17.36 -0.44 -16.18
C VAL A 174 17.53 -1.72 -15.35
N LEU A 175 16.84 -2.80 -15.70
CA LEU A 175 16.99 -4.07 -14.98
C LEU A 175 18.42 -4.64 -15.09
N LEU A 176 19.08 -4.52 -16.24
CA LEU A 176 20.48 -4.94 -16.41
C LEU A 176 21.45 -4.14 -15.53
N GLN A 177 21.18 -2.84 -15.30
CA GLN A 177 21.96 -2.06 -14.34
C GLN A 177 21.77 -2.59 -12.92
N LEU A 178 20.51 -2.87 -12.53
CA LEU A 178 20.16 -3.36 -11.20
C LEU A 178 20.65 -4.79 -10.91
N VAL A 179 21.01 -5.58 -11.93
CA VAL A 179 21.68 -6.89 -11.73
C VAL A 179 22.98 -6.75 -10.94
N ASN A 180 23.65 -5.59 -11.05
CA ASN A 180 24.88 -5.26 -10.34
C ASN A 180 24.64 -4.33 -9.14
N ASP A 181 23.41 -4.23 -8.62
CA ASP A 181 23.14 -3.50 -7.38
C ASP A 181 23.93 -4.15 -6.21
N GLU A 182 24.46 -3.31 -5.32
CA GLU A 182 25.21 -3.76 -4.14
C GLU A 182 24.30 -4.46 -3.13
N ASP A 183 23.01 -4.11 -3.12
CA ASP A 183 22.02 -4.84 -2.35
C ASP A 183 21.65 -6.14 -3.07
N GLU A 184 22.01 -7.27 -2.44
CA GLU A 184 21.80 -8.61 -3.01
C GLU A 184 20.32 -8.92 -3.28
N VAL A 185 19.40 -8.39 -2.46
CA VAL A 185 17.95 -8.59 -2.64
C VAL A 185 17.47 -7.87 -3.89
N ILE A 186 17.96 -6.65 -4.12
CA ILE A 186 17.65 -5.87 -5.32
C ILE A 186 18.24 -6.52 -6.56
N SER A 187 19.52 -6.94 -6.50
CA SER A 187 20.18 -7.69 -7.57
C SER A 187 19.41 -8.96 -7.93
N ALA A 188 18.99 -9.75 -6.94
CA ALA A 188 18.25 -10.99 -7.14
C ALA A 188 16.86 -10.74 -7.78
N GLU A 189 16.12 -9.73 -7.32
CA GLU A 189 14.81 -9.41 -7.91
C GLU A 189 14.96 -8.86 -9.33
N ALA A 190 16.03 -8.11 -9.65
CA ALA A 190 16.32 -7.67 -11.02
C ALA A 190 16.61 -8.85 -11.96
N LYS A 191 17.44 -9.81 -11.54
CA LYS A 191 17.72 -11.05 -12.28
C LYS A 191 16.43 -11.84 -12.54
N LYS A 192 15.54 -11.93 -11.56
CA LYS A 192 14.23 -12.59 -11.67
C LYS A 192 13.29 -11.83 -12.62
N ALA A 193 13.23 -10.50 -12.53
CA ALA A 193 12.42 -9.65 -13.39
C ALA A 193 12.84 -9.76 -14.86
N LEU A 194 14.15 -9.85 -15.15
CA LEU A 194 14.67 -10.11 -16.49
C LEU A 194 14.18 -11.45 -17.04
N ARG A 195 14.43 -12.55 -16.32
CA ARG A 195 14.01 -13.92 -16.75
C ARG A 195 12.52 -14.05 -17.04
N LYS A 196 11.69 -13.24 -16.37
CA LYS A 196 10.23 -13.27 -16.55
C LYS A 196 9.76 -12.48 -17.78
N SER A 197 10.51 -11.44 -18.16
CA SER A 197 10.04 -10.42 -19.10
C SER A 197 10.64 -10.54 -20.49
N PHE A 198 11.84 -11.11 -20.60
CA PHE A 198 12.67 -11.19 -21.79
C PHE A 198 13.34 -12.57 -21.87
#